data_AF-A0A7S4CJP7-F1
#
_entry.id   AF-A0A7S4CJP7-F1
#
_cell.length_a   1.000
_cell.length_b   1.000
_cell.length_c   1.000
_cell.angle_alpha   90.00
_cell.angle_beta   90.00
_cell.angle_gamma   90.00
#
_symmetry.space_group_name_H-M   'P 1'
#
loop_
_entity.id
_entity.type
_entity.pdbx_description
1 polymer ?
#
loop_
_entity_poly.entity_id
_entity_poly.type
_entity_poly.pdbx_seq_one_letter_code
_entity_poly.pdbx_strand_id
1 'polypeptide(L)'
;ARQIVAESLNARIRDKDEHGDVVIFTGSGTTAAVNKLITILGLGSAMQNNRRCVVFVGCHEHHSNLLPWREAQGVEVVVIPEDAQGHLDLRTMTAKLQQYQD
;
A
#
# COMPACT_ATOMS: atom_id res chain seq x y z
N ALA A 1 -12.20 1.04 21.88
CA ALA A 1 -11.54 0.19 20.86
C ALA A 1 -10.72 1.00 19.86
N ARG A 2 -11.33 1.84 18.98
CA ARG A 2 -10.56 2.61 17.97
C ARG A 2 -9.50 3.52 18.56
N GLN A 3 -9.84 4.29 19.59
CA GLN A 3 -8.91 5.17 20.28
C GLN A 3 -7.69 4.42 20.83
N ILE A 4 -7.92 3.29 21.52
CA ILE A 4 -6.84 2.43 22.04
C ILE A 4 -5.91 1.95 20.92
N VAL A 5 -6.45 1.49 19.79
CA VAL A 5 -5.63 1.02 18.66
C VAL A 5 -4.79 2.15 18.09
N ALA A 6 -5.37 3.33 17.92
CA ALA A 6 -4.64 4.48 17.43
C ALA A 6 -3.54 4.95 18.39
N GLU A 7 -3.82 5.04 19.69
CA GLU A 7 -2.83 5.41 20.71
C GLU A 7 -1.66 4.41 20.71
N SER A 8 -1.94 3.10 20.63
CA SER A 8 -0.91 2.06 20.53
C SER A 8 -0.05 2.13 19.25
N LEU A 9 -0.54 2.77 18.20
CA LEU A 9 0.17 2.96 16.93
C LEU A 9 0.73 4.38 16.76
N ASN A 10 0.64 5.21 17.81
CA ASN A 10 1.00 6.63 17.76
C ASN A 10 0.29 7.39 16.62
N ALA A 11 -0.93 6.98 16.28
CA ALA A 11 -1.73 7.61 15.24
C ALA A 11 -2.32 8.95 15.73
N ARG A 12 -2.28 9.96 14.87
CA ARG A 12 -2.76 11.32 15.14
C ARG A 12 -4.27 11.44 15.00
N ILE A 13 -4.99 10.96 16.00
CA ILE A 13 -6.44 11.15 16.10
C ILE A 13 -6.76 12.27 17.09
N ARG A 14 -6.82 13.51 16.60
CA ARG A 14 -7.37 14.64 17.35
C ARG A 14 -8.65 15.11 16.69
N ASP A 15 -9.63 15.52 17.49
CA ASP A 15 -10.86 16.10 16.96
C ASP A 15 -10.54 17.33 16.11
N LYS A 16 -10.99 17.32 14.84
CA LYS A 16 -10.85 18.40 13.84
C LYS A 16 -9.44 18.62 13.26
N ASP A 17 -8.55 17.63 13.32
CA ASP A 17 -7.31 17.66 12.53
C ASP A 17 -7.61 17.22 11.08
N GLU A 18 -7.55 18.14 10.12
CA GLU A 18 -7.73 17.86 8.69
C GLU A 18 -6.66 16.92 8.11
N HIS A 19 -5.53 16.78 8.82
CA HIS A 19 -4.43 15.89 8.51
C HIS A 19 -4.29 14.77 9.56
N GLY A 20 -5.38 14.48 10.29
CA GLY A 20 -5.42 13.40 11.27
C GLY A 20 -5.45 12.02 10.62
N ASP A 21 -4.89 11.04 11.34
CA ASP A 21 -4.97 9.64 10.95
C ASP A 21 -6.38 9.07 11.20
N VAL A 22 -6.74 8.00 10.49
CA VAL A 22 -8.03 7.31 10.65
C VAL A 22 -7.81 5.83 10.93
N VAL A 23 -8.52 5.29 11.94
CA VAL A 23 -8.56 3.85 12.21
C VAL A 23 -9.74 3.21 11.51
N ILE A 24 -9.46 2.44 10.46
CA ILE A 24 -10.45 1.66 9.73
C ILE A 24 -10.36 0.19 10.16
N PHE A 25 -11.45 -0.34 10.72
CA PHE A 25 -11.56 -1.78 10.91
C PHE A 25 -11.97 -2.44 9.60
N THR A 26 -11.12 -3.34 9.11
CA THR A 26 -11.22 -3.94 7.77
C THR A 26 -11.83 -5.35 7.79
N GLY A 27 -12.09 -5.91 8.97
CA GLY A 27 -12.62 -7.26 9.13
C GLY A 27 -11.50 -8.28 9.31
N SER A 28 -11.50 -9.34 8.48
CA SER A 28 -10.62 -10.50 8.65
C SER A 28 -9.21 -10.29 8.09
N GLY A 29 -8.38 -9.57 8.85
CA GLY A 29 -6.92 -9.54 8.67
C GLY A 29 -6.42 -8.71 7.49
N THR A 30 -5.15 -8.93 7.13
CA THR A 30 -4.40 -8.11 6.17
C THR A 30 -4.97 -8.18 4.75
N THR A 31 -5.46 -9.34 4.30
CA THR A 31 -6.10 -9.50 2.99
C THR A 31 -7.28 -8.54 2.82
N ALA A 32 -8.15 -8.45 3.83
CA ALA A 32 -9.30 -7.54 3.78
C ALA A 32 -8.87 -6.07 3.83
N ALA A 33 -7.79 -5.76 4.54
CA ALA A 33 -7.23 -4.42 4.58
C ALA A 33 -6.70 -3.95 3.21
N VAL A 34 -5.90 -4.79 2.55
CA VAL A 34 -5.31 -4.48 1.23
C VAL A 34 -6.40 -4.32 0.17
N ASN A 35 -7.37 -5.23 0.10
CA ASN A 35 -8.50 -5.12 -0.83
C ASN A 35 -9.32 -3.84 -0.60
N LYS A 36 -9.53 -3.46 0.66
CA LYS A 36 -10.24 -2.23 1.00
C LYS A 36 -9.46 -0.99 0.60
N LEU A 37 -8.13 -1.00 0.74
CA LEU A 37 -7.27 0.09 0.27
C LEU A 37 -7.35 0.25 -1.26
N ILE A 38 -7.22 -0.84 -2.01
CA ILE A 38 -7.37 -0.85 -3.48
C ILE A 38 -8.72 -0.22 -3.90
N THR A 39 -9.79 -0.62 -3.22
CA THR A 39 -11.14 -0.10 -3.47
C THR A 39 -11.25 1.40 -3.18
N ILE A 40 -10.70 1.87 -2.05
CA ILE A 40 -10.73 3.29 -1.66
C ILE A 40 -9.94 4.15 -2.66
N LEU A 41 -8.84 3.63 -3.19
CA LEU A 41 -8.04 4.30 -4.23
C LEU A 41 -8.73 4.27 -5.62
N GLY A 42 -9.87 3.58 -5.75
CA GLY A 42 -10.62 3.45 -7.01
C GLY A 42 -9.92 2.60 -8.07
N LEU A 43 -8.91 1.81 -7.67
CA LEU A 43 -8.16 0.90 -8.54
C LEU A 43 -9.02 -0.34 -8.84
N GLY A 44 -8.97 -0.86 -10.06
CA GLY A 44 -9.83 -1.97 -10.48
C GLY A 44 -11.26 -1.60 -10.91
N SER A 45 -11.62 -0.31 -10.88
CA SER A 45 -12.93 0.15 -11.38
C SER A 45 -12.84 0.68 -12.82
N ALA A 46 -13.86 0.41 -13.63
CA ALA A 46 -13.97 0.88 -15.02
C ALA A 46 -14.00 2.42 -15.17
N MET A 47 -14.09 3.16 -14.05
CA MET A 47 -14.05 4.63 -14.01
C MET A 47 -12.63 5.21 -14.14
N GLN A 48 -11.58 4.38 -14.08
CA GLN A 48 -10.21 4.82 -14.26
C GLN A 48 -9.89 5.02 -15.76
N ASN A 49 -10.31 6.16 -16.30
CA ASN A 49 -9.81 6.64 -17.59
C ASN A 49 -8.33 7.06 -17.41
N ASN A 50 -7.40 6.21 -17.89
CA ASN A 50 -5.99 6.53 -18.15
C ASN A 50 -5.03 6.80 -16.97
N ARG A 51 -5.36 6.47 -15.72
CA ARG A 51 -4.36 6.58 -14.62
C ARG A 51 -3.69 5.24 -14.38
N ARG A 52 -2.39 5.16 -14.68
CA ARG A 52 -1.52 4.04 -14.32
C ARG A 52 -1.03 4.25 -12.89
N CYS A 53 -1.35 3.32 -11.98
CA CYS A 53 -0.85 3.33 -10.61
C CYS A 53 0.33 2.38 -10.50
N VAL A 54 1.42 2.80 -9.86
CA VAL A 54 2.60 1.97 -9.65
C VAL A 54 2.68 1.62 -8.17
N VAL A 55 2.79 0.34 -7.86
CA VAL A 55 2.89 -0.19 -6.49
C VAL A 55 4.23 -0.90 -6.33
N PHE A 56 5.09 -0.34 -5.48
CA PHE A 56 6.36 -0.96 -5.12
C PHE A 56 6.13 -1.96 -3.99
N VAL A 57 6.67 -3.17 -4.13
CA VAL A 57 6.55 -4.25 -3.14
C VAL A 57 7.92 -4.86 -2.85
N GLY A 58 8.09 -5.42 -1.65
CA GLY A 58 9.30 -6.12 -1.29
C GLY A 58 9.46 -7.48 -2.00
N CYS A 59 10.67 -7.97 -2.00
CA CYS A 59 11.07 -9.33 -2.39
C CYS A 59 10.39 -10.44 -1.54
N HIS A 60 10.03 -10.13 -0.30
CA HIS A 60 9.53 -11.09 0.69
C HIS A 60 8.03 -10.97 0.99
N GLU A 61 7.23 -10.39 0.08
CA GLU A 61 5.81 -10.20 0.37
C GLU A 61 5.04 -11.51 0.51
N HIS A 62 4.19 -11.59 1.54
CA HIS A 62 3.24 -12.68 1.65
C HIS A 62 2.17 -12.56 0.54
N HIS A 63 1.72 -13.70 0.01
CA HIS A 63 0.74 -13.75 -1.08
C HIS A 63 -0.54 -12.95 -0.79
N SER A 64 -0.98 -12.89 0.47
CA SER A 64 -2.16 -12.11 0.88
C SER A 64 -2.00 -10.60 0.68
N ASN A 65 -0.77 -10.10 0.67
CA ASN A 65 -0.47 -8.71 0.34
C ASN A 65 -0.24 -8.56 -1.18
N LEU A 66 0.50 -9.46 -1.80
CA LEU A 66 0.94 -9.32 -3.20
C LEU A 66 -0.17 -9.53 -4.25
N LEU A 67 -0.98 -10.59 -4.12
CA LEU A 67 -1.93 -10.98 -5.16
C LEU A 67 -2.98 -9.90 -5.46
N PRO A 68 -3.61 -9.25 -4.46
CA PRO A 68 -4.60 -8.21 -4.73
C PRO A 68 -4.07 -7.07 -5.61
N TRP A 69 -2.80 -6.66 -5.43
CA TRP A 69 -2.18 -5.62 -6.27
C TRP A 69 -1.94 -6.09 -7.70
N ARG A 70 -1.52 -7.34 -7.89
CA ARG A 70 -1.26 -7.91 -9.22
C ARG A 70 -2.53 -8.10 -10.04
N GLU A 71 -3.65 -8.34 -9.37
CA GLU A 71 -4.96 -8.57 -9.98
C GLU A 71 -5.73 -7.26 -10.23
N ALA A 72 -5.32 -6.16 -9.59
CA ALA A 72 -5.97 -4.87 -9.74
C ALA A 72 -5.72 -4.27 -11.14
N GLN A 73 -6.80 -3.93 -11.85
CA GLN A 73 -6.69 -3.29 -13.16
C GLN A 73 -6.07 -1.89 -13.08
N GLY A 74 -5.15 -1.58 -14.00
CA GLY A 74 -4.45 -0.29 -14.05
C GLY A 74 -3.32 -0.16 -13.03
N VAL A 75 -3.00 -1.23 -12.30
CA VAL A 75 -1.87 -1.29 -11.38
C VAL A 75 -0.69 -2.00 -12.03
N GLU A 76 0.48 -1.39 -11.92
CA GLU A 76 1.76 -2.01 -12.19
C GLU A 76 2.48 -2.31 -10.88
N VAL A 77 2.78 -3.58 -10.65
CA VAL A 77 3.51 -4.00 -9.47
C VAL A 77 5.00 -4.09 -9.80
N VAL A 78 5.82 -3.33 -9.07
CA VAL A 78 7.27 -3.33 -9.20
C VAL A 78 7.88 -3.99 -7.95
N VAL A 79 8.45 -5.18 -8.14
CA VAL A 79 9.13 -5.89 -7.06
C VAL A 79 10.55 -5.33 -6.91
N ILE A 80 10.87 -4.88 -5.71
CA ILE A 80 12.23 -4.48 -5.34
C ILE A 80 12.99 -5.72 -4.85
N PRO A 81 14.18 -6.02 -5.43
CA PRO A 81 14.93 -7.21 -5.10
C PRO A 81 15.62 -7.10 -3.73
N GLU A 82 16.24 -8.20 -3.33
CA GLU A 82 17.15 -8.23 -2.19
C GLU A 82 18.53 -7.70 -2.57
N ASP A 83 19.22 -7.12 -1.59
CA ASP A 83 20.64 -6.86 -1.65
C ASP A 83 21.47 -8.11 -1.30
N ALA A 84 22.79 -8.00 -1.35
CA ALA A 84 23.69 -9.11 -1.04
C ALA A 84 23.63 -9.58 0.43
N GLN A 85 22.90 -8.88 1.30
CA GLN A 85 22.68 -9.24 2.70
C GLN A 85 21.28 -9.84 2.93
N GLY A 86 20.45 -9.96 1.89
CA GLY A 86 19.07 -10.43 2.00
C GLY A 86 18.09 -9.34 2.48
N HIS A 87 18.51 -8.08 2.52
CA HIS A 87 17.62 -6.96 2.84
C HIS A 87 17.02 -6.37 1.58
N LEU A 88 16.01 -5.50 1.72
CA LEU A 88 15.47 -4.75 0.59
C LEU A 88 16.56 -3.88 -0.06
N ASP A 89 16.80 -4.03 -1.37
CA ASP A 89 17.81 -3.21 -2.07
C ASP A 89 17.32 -1.76 -2.25
N LEU A 90 17.72 -0.91 -1.32
CA LEU A 90 17.39 0.52 -1.31
C LEU A 90 17.95 1.28 -2.52
N ARG A 91 19.05 0.81 -3.13
CA ARG A 91 19.60 1.45 -4.34
C ARG A 91 18.68 1.19 -5.52
N THR A 92 18.24 -0.05 -5.70
CA THR A 92 17.25 -0.39 -6.71
C THR A 92 15.92 0.32 -6.45
N MET A 93 15.46 0.36 -5.20
CA MET A 93 14.24 1.10 -4.83
C MET A 93 14.34 2.57 -5.23
N THR A 94 15.46 3.24 -4.91
CA THR A 94 15.68 4.65 -5.25
C THR A 94 15.68 4.88 -6.76
N ALA A 95 16.39 4.04 -7.51
CA ALA A 95 16.44 4.13 -8.98
C ALA A 95 15.05 3.91 -9.60
N LYS A 96 14.26 2.99 -9.05
CA LYS A 96 12.88 2.75 -9.48
C LYS A 96 11.96 3.91 -9.13
N LEU A 97 12.05 4.47 -7.93
CA LEU A 97 11.28 5.67 -7.58
C LEU A 97 11.57 6.83 -8.54
N GLN A 98 12.84 7.02 -8.93
CA GLN A 98 13.25 8.01 -9.94
C GLN A 98 12.68 7.70 -11.33
N GLN A 99 12.65 6.43 -11.72
CA GLN A 99 12.11 5.99 -13.02
C GLN A 99 10.61 6.29 -13.17
N TYR A 100 9.83 6.29 -12.07
CA TYR A 100 8.38 6.47 -12.08
C TYR A 100 7.95 7.81 -11.44
N GLN A 101 8.75 8.88 -11.55
CA GLN A 101 8.40 10.20 -11.00
C GLN A 101 7.36 10.98 -11.82
N ASP A 102 7.09 10.55 -13.05
CA ASP A 102 6.12 11.17 -13.97
C ASP A 102 4.67 10.80 -13.63
#